data_AF-A0AAU9NUK7-F1
#
_entry.id   AF-A0AAU9NUK7-F1
#
_cell.length_a   1.000
_cell.length_b   1.000
_cell.length_c   1.000
_cell.angle_alpha   90.00
_cell.angle_beta   90.00
_cell.angle_gamma   90.00
#
_symmetry.space_group_name_H-M   'P 1'
#
loop_
_entity.id
_entity.type
_entity.pdbx_description
1 polymer ?
#
loop_
_entity_poly.entity_id
_entity_poly.type
_entity_poly.pdbx_seq_one_letter_code
_entity_poly.pdbx_strand_id
1 'polypeptide(L)'
;MENILKLLIQQLENENLSLENLQDKYFDHQQTKDKVMEEMNRRPKYNNFLQMEKLLLNNRYEVAKMIAAIHNLKKKAESMIDDLKKEIKNLPQDDQPYK
;
A
#
# COMPACT_ATOMS: atom_id res chain seq x y z
N MET A 1 14.81 -24.16 -10.39
CA MET A 1 13.67 -23.88 -9.49
C MET A 1 13.98 -22.73 -8.53
N GLU A 2 15.15 -22.72 -7.88
CA GLU A 2 15.59 -21.67 -6.96
C GLU A 2 15.58 -20.23 -7.54
N ASN A 3 16.06 -20.05 -8.78
CA ASN A 3 16.08 -18.73 -9.44
C ASN A 3 14.68 -18.15 -9.68
N ILE A 4 13.68 -19.01 -9.91
CA ILE A 4 12.28 -18.58 -10.09
C ILE A 4 11.71 -18.09 -8.76
N LEU A 5 11.98 -18.80 -7.66
CA LEU A 5 11.55 -18.39 -6.32
C LEU A 5 12.18 -17.05 -5.89
N LYS A 6 13.47 -16.84 -6.22
CA LYS A 6 14.15 -15.56 -5.97
C LYS A 6 13.52 -14.40 -6.75
N LEU A 7 13.17 -14.61 -8.02
CA LEU A 7 12.46 -13.60 -8.81
C LEU A 7 11.08 -13.27 -8.25
N LEU A 8 10.33 -14.28 -7.78
CA LEU A 8 9.02 -14.08 -7.14
C LEU A 8 9.12 -13.28 -5.84
N ILE A 9 10.12 -13.56 -5.00
CA ILE A 9 10.39 -12.77 -3.79
C ILE A 9 10.68 -11.31 -4.15
N GLN A 10 11.56 -11.08 -5.13
CA GLN A 10 11.91 -9.73 -5.56
C GLN A 10 10.71 -8.96 -6.14
N GLN A 11 9.82 -9.65 -6.85
CA GLN A 11 8.58 -9.03 -7.34
C GLN A 11 7.66 -8.62 -6.18
N LEU A 12 7.47 -9.49 -5.18
CA LEU A 12 6.66 -9.19 -4.01
C LEU A 12 7.25 -8.04 -3.16
N GLU A 13 8.57 -7.96 -3.05
CA GLU A 13 9.25 -6.85 -2.37
C GLU A 13 9.03 -5.51 -3.10
N ASN A 14 9.10 -5.51 -4.44
CA ASN A 14 8.80 -4.33 -5.25
C ASN A 14 7.32 -3.90 -5.16
N GLU A 15 6.40 -4.86 -5.10
CA GLU A 15 4.98 -4.60 -4.88
C GLU A 15 4.74 -4.00 -3.49
N ASN A 16 5.41 -4.49 -2.45
CA ASN A 16 5.34 -3.92 -1.10
C ASN A 16 5.81 -2.46 -1.04
N LEU A 17 6.94 -2.14 -1.69
CA LEU A 17 7.43 -0.76 -1.86
C LEU A 17 6.43 0.12 -2.60
N SER A 18 5.79 -0.41 -3.65
CA SER A 18 4.77 0.31 -4.40
C SER A 18 3.53 0.61 -3.55
N LEU A 19 3.12 -0.33 -2.70
CA LEU A 19 2.02 -0.16 -1.75
C LEU A 19 2.35 0.88 -0.67
N GLU A 20 3.59 0.91 -0.18
CA GLU A 20 4.07 1.92 0.77
C GLU A 20 4.04 3.32 0.17
N ASN A 21 4.58 3.49 -1.04
CA ASN A 21 4.52 4.77 -1.77
C ASN A 21 3.07 5.25 -1.99
N LEU A 22 2.14 4.34 -2.21
CA LEU A 22 0.72 4.67 -2.38
C LEU A 22 0.09 5.12 -1.06
N GLN A 23 0.47 4.48 0.05
CA GLN A 23 0.05 4.83 1.40
C GLN A 23 0.57 6.23 1.79
N ASP A 24 1.81 6.56 1.45
CA ASP A 24 2.41 7.88 1.75
C ASP A 24 1.75 9.00 0.96
N LYS A 25 1.57 8.83 -0.36
CA LYS A 25 0.81 9.78 -1.20
C LYS A 25 -0.58 10.04 -0.66
N TYR A 26 -1.21 9.00 -0.11
CA TYR A 26 -2.51 9.13 0.51
C TYR A 26 -2.46 10.02 1.77
N PHE A 27 -1.48 9.83 2.65
CA PHE A 27 -1.32 10.68 3.83
C PHE A 27 -1.04 12.15 3.46
N ASP A 28 -0.24 12.39 2.42
CA ASP A 28 0.03 13.73 1.91
C ASP A 28 -1.24 14.42 1.39
N HIS A 29 -2.09 13.68 0.67
CA HIS A 29 -3.39 14.19 0.22
C HIS A 29 -4.32 14.48 1.41
N GLN A 30 -4.32 13.63 2.43
CA GLN A 30 -5.12 13.84 3.63
C GLN A 30 -4.66 15.08 4.42
N GLN A 31 -3.35 15.31 4.56
CA GLN A 31 -2.84 16.56 5.17
C GLN A 31 -3.21 17.80 4.36
N THR A 32 -3.09 17.73 3.03
CA THR A 32 -3.44 18.86 2.14
C THR A 32 -4.92 19.20 2.29
N LYS A 33 -5.76 18.16 2.36
CA LYS A 33 -7.19 18.27 2.59
C LYS A 33 -7.51 18.96 3.92
N ASP A 34 -6.85 18.56 5.00
CA ASP A 34 -7.07 19.14 6.33
C ASP A 34 -6.65 20.63 6.36
N LYS A 35 -5.54 20.99 5.70
CA LYS A 35 -5.11 22.39 5.53
C LYS A 35 -6.14 23.24 4.77
N VAL A 36 -6.70 22.71 3.67
CA VAL A 36 -7.74 23.40 2.90
C VAL A 36 -8.99 23.63 3.77
N MET A 37 -9.38 22.64 4.58
CA MET A 37 -10.51 22.79 5.50
C MET A 37 -10.25 23.85 6.57
N GLU A 38 -9.05 23.89 7.14
CA GLU A 38 -8.69 24.89 8.14
C GLU A 38 -8.77 26.30 7.57
N GLU A 39 -8.23 26.53 6.36
CA GLU A 39 -8.32 27.82 5.68
C GLU A 39 -9.76 28.21 5.33
N MET A 40 -10.59 27.24 4.93
CA MET A 40 -12.01 27.47 4.69
C MET A 40 -12.79 27.85 5.96
N ASN A 41 -12.48 27.21 7.08
CA ASN A 41 -13.08 27.53 8.38
C ASN A 41 -12.72 28.96 8.84
N ARG A 42 -11.53 29.46 8.48
CA ARG A 42 -11.09 30.83 8.81
C ARG A 42 -11.82 31.91 8.02
N ARG A 43 -12.26 31.63 6.79
CA ARG A 43 -12.99 32.58 5.93
C ARG A 43 -14.14 31.91 5.16
N PRO A 44 -15.23 31.53 5.85
CA PRO A 44 -16.31 30.76 5.23
C PRO A 44 -17.08 31.62 4.23
N LYS A 45 -17.00 31.28 2.94
CA LYS A 45 -17.99 31.68 1.94
C LYS A 45 -19.04 30.58 1.84
N TYR A 46 -20.30 30.91 2.12
CA TYR A 46 -21.40 29.96 2.32
C TYR A 46 -21.54 28.91 1.20
N ASN A 47 -21.36 29.30 -0.07
CA ASN A 47 -21.44 28.38 -1.21
C ASN A 47 -20.24 27.42 -1.33
N ASN A 48 -19.04 27.86 -1.00
CA ASN A 48 -17.85 26.99 -1.05
C ASN A 48 -17.85 25.99 0.10
N PHE A 49 -18.34 26.40 1.27
CA PHE A 49 -18.35 25.60 2.49
C PHE A 49 -19.20 24.31 2.34
N LEU A 50 -20.46 24.44 1.93
CA LEU A 50 -21.39 23.31 1.77
C LEU A 50 -20.98 22.32 0.68
N GLN A 51 -20.43 22.81 -0.43
CA GLN A 51 -19.97 21.95 -1.53
C GLN A 51 -18.70 21.18 -1.14
N MET A 52 -17.75 21.84 -0.49
CA MET A 52 -16.51 21.19 -0.08
C MET A 52 -16.73 20.22 1.08
N GLU A 53 -17.54 20.57 2.07
CA GLU A 53 -17.85 19.69 3.21
C GLU A 53 -18.41 18.34 2.76
N LYS A 54 -19.33 18.32 1.79
CA LYS A 54 -19.85 17.08 1.18
C LYS A 54 -18.78 16.27 0.45
N LEU A 55 -17.93 16.92 -0.35
CA LEU A 55 -16.82 16.28 -1.07
C LEU A 55 -15.83 15.62 -0.11
N LEU A 56 -15.62 16.22 1.05
CA LEU A 56 -14.60 15.81 2.01
C LEU A 56 -15.08 14.71 2.96
N LEU A 57 -16.35 14.71 3.35
CA LEU A 57 -16.97 13.67 4.17
C LEU A 57 -17.05 12.33 3.45
N ASN A 58 -17.51 12.31 2.20
CA ASN A 58 -17.60 11.06 1.40
C ASN A 58 -16.22 10.41 1.17
N ASN A 59 -15.17 11.23 1.09
CA ASN A 59 -13.82 10.73 0.84
C ASN A 59 -13.27 9.97 2.07
N ARG A 60 -13.62 10.34 3.31
CA ARG A 60 -13.00 9.76 4.52
C ARG A 60 -13.29 8.27 4.72
N TYR A 61 -14.49 7.81 4.35
CA TYR A 61 -14.89 6.40 4.51
C TYR A 61 -14.23 5.48 3.47
N GLU A 62 -14.27 5.86 2.19
CA GLU A 62 -13.56 5.16 1.12
C GLU A 62 -12.05 5.14 1.38
N VAL A 63 -11.57 6.27 1.92
CA VAL A 63 -10.35 6.48 2.71
C VAL A 63 -9.87 5.27 3.52
N ALA A 64 -10.56 5.10 4.64
CA ALA A 64 -10.26 4.05 5.60
C ALA A 64 -10.32 2.64 4.98
N LYS A 65 -11.26 2.42 4.04
CA LYS A 65 -11.42 1.14 3.36
C LYS A 65 -10.23 0.80 2.46
N MET A 66 -9.68 1.77 1.72
CA MET A 66 -8.48 1.56 0.90
C MET A 66 -7.25 1.29 1.77
N ILE A 67 -7.07 2.02 2.88
CA ILE A 67 -5.94 1.77 3.81
C ILE A 67 -6.00 0.36 4.39
N ALA A 68 -7.19 -0.07 4.83
CA ALA A 68 -7.39 -1.42 5.33
C ALA A 68 -7.08 -2.49 4.26
N ALA A 69 -7.45 -2.24 3.00
CA ALA A 69 -7.10 -3.12 1.89
C ALA A 69 -5.58 -3.18 1.65
N ILE A 70 -4.88 -2.04 1.68
CA ILE A 70 -3.42 -1.97 1.54
C ILE A 70 -2.72 -2.75 2.66
N HIS A 71 -3.17 -2.60 3.91
CA HIS A 71 -2.61 -3.33 5.05
C HIS A 71 -2.79 -4.84 4.91
N ASN A 72 -3.98 -5.29 4.48
CA ASN A 72 -4.25 -6.70 4.23
C ASN A 72 -3.37 -7.26 3.10
N LEU A 73 -3.16 -6.49 2.03
CA LEU A 73 -2.28 -6.88 0.93
C LEU A 73 -0.82 -7.00 1.36
N LYS A 74 -0.30 -6.01 2.11
CA LYS A 74 1.06 -6.07 2.68
C LYS A 74 1.27 -7.33 3.54
N LYS A 75 0.33 -7.60 4.46
CA LYS A 75 0.40 -8.80 5.33
C LYS A 75 0.38 -10.10 4.53
N LYS A 76 -0.41 -10.16 3.45
CA LYS A 76 -0.46 -11.32 2.55
C LYS A 76 0.85 -11.49 1.78
N ALA A 77 1.43 -10.41 1.28
CA ALA A 77 2.71 -10.42 0.58
C ALA A 77 3.86 -10.87 1.51
N GLU A 78 3.91 -10.38 2.75
CA GLU A 78 4.88 -10.82 3.77
C GLU A 78 4.77 -12.32 4.04
N SER A 79 3.55 -12.83 4.25
CA SER A 79 3.33 -14.27 4.45
C SER A 79 3.79 -15.10 3.25
N MET A 80 3.53 -14.64 2.03
CA MET A 80 3.96 -15.31 0.79
C MET A 80 5.49 -15.31 0.65
N ILE A 81 6.15 -14.19 0.98
CA ILE A 81 7.61 -14.10 0.99
C ILE A 81 8.20 -15.12 1.99
N ASP A 82 7.62 -15.23 3.19
CA ASP A 82 8.09 -16.16 4.20
C ASP A 82 7.92 -17.62 3.78
N ASP A 83 6.83 -17.96 3.10
CA ASP A 83 6.61 -19.31 2.59
C ASP A 83 7.57 -19.64 1.43
N LEU A 84 7.79 -18.71 0.49
CA LEU A 84 8.79 -18.87 -0.57
C LEU A 84 10.21 -19.00 0.00
N LYS A 85 10.55 -18.26 1.06
CA LYS A 85 11.84 -18.39 1.76
C LYS A 85 12.00 -19.76 2.41
N LYS A 86 10.93 -20.36 2.97
CA LYS A 86 10.96 -21.73 3.51
C LYS A 86 11.14 -22.75 2.39
N GLU A 87 10.45 -22.57 1.26
CA GLU A 87 10.61 -23.46 0.10
C GLU A 87 12.05 -23.45 -0.42
N ILE A 88 12.69 -22.28 -0.54
CA ILE A 88 14.11 -22.18 -0.92
C ILE A 88 15.01 -22.98 0.03
N LYS A 89 14.76 -22.93 1.35
CA LYS A 89 15.54 -23.70 2.34
C LYS A 89 15.33 -25.21 2.25
N ASN A 90 14.18 -25.63 1.73
CA ASN A 90 13.81 -27.03 1.58
C ASN A 90 14.16 -27.59 0.19
N LEU A 91 14.66 -26.76 -0.74
CA LEU A 91 15.13 -27.24 -2.03
C LEU A 91 16.38 -28.12 -1.82
N PRO A 92 16.43 -29.32 -2.44
CA PRO A 92 17.65 -30.11 -2.45
C PRO A 92 18.77 -29.30 -3.11
N GLN A 93 19.95 -29.27 -2.49
CA GLN A 93 21.17 -28.80 -3.15
C GLN A 93 21.39 -29.70 -4.37
N ASP A 94 21.31 -29.12 -5.56
CA ASP A 94 21.48 -29.82 -6.82
C ASP A 94 22.98 -30.15 -6.99
N ASP A 95 23.46 -31.15 -6.27
CA ASP A 95 24.83 -31.69 -6.31
C ASP A 95 25.07 -32.58 -7.55
N GLN A 96 24.40 -32.30 -8.67
CA GLN A 96 24.65 -33.01 -9.93
C GLN A 96 25.39 -32.11 -10.93
N PRO A 97 26.65 -32.46 -11.28
CA PRO A 97 27.31 -31.82 -12.39
C PRO A 97 26.59 -32.23 -13.68
N TYR A 98 25.88 -31.28 -14.28
CA TYR A 98 25.30 -31.42 -15.60
C TYR A 98 26.41 -31.87 -16.57
N LYS A 99 26.32 -33.09 -17.08
CA LYS A 99 27.20 -33.65 -18.12
C LYS A 99 26.75 -33.23 -19.51
#